data_AF-A0A5B9W3R4-F1
#
_entry.id   AF-A0A5B9W3R4-F1
#
_cell.length_a   1.000
_cell.length_b   1.000
_cell.length_c   1.000
_cell.angle_alpha   90.00
_cell.angle_beta   90.00
_cell.angle_gamma   90.00
#
_symmetry.space_group_name_H-M   'P 1'
#
loop_
_entity.id
_entity.type
_entity.pdbx_description
1 polymer ?
#
loop_
_entity_poly.entity_id
_entity_poly.type
_entity_poly.pdbx_seq_one_letter_code
_entity_poly.pdbx_strand_id
1 'polypeptide(L)'
;MSDRLYTLRCGQGYFETGLDSGGQVLLGNTVREIVAHRFDMEGRFLGLERSRMDVDPPRLPGTTIYRTDGEYHRAVEAEMAAYKERIGFRPADIRVRAFESEEACIAELPGEYERYLESPDEVDPGEGEELVRAIAAWRAEGRFVLDWCVDYWISADGEVLAHG
;
A
#
# COMPACT_ATOMS: atom_id res chain seq x y z
N MET A 1 -14.21 -11.67 -4.98
CA MET A 1 -12.79 -11.38 -4.67
C MET A 1 -11.96 -12.59 -5.03
N SER A 2 -10.82 -12.38 -5.69
CA SER A 2 -9.90 -13.42 -6.16
C SER A 2 -9.34 -14.26 -5.00
N ASP A 3 -9.19 -15.57 -5.18
CA ASP A 3 -8.53 -16.48 -4.22
C ASP A 3 -6.99 -16.37 -4.28
N ARG A 4 -6.48 -15.54 -5.18
CA ARG A 4 -5.05 -15.28 -5.36
C ARG A 4 -4.44 -14.67 -4.11
N LEU A 5 -3.22 -15.14 -3.78
CA LEU A 5 -2.36 -14.51 -2.78
C LEU A 5 -1.38 -13.56 -3.47
N TYR A 6 -1.29 -12.35 -2.94
CA TYR A 6 -0.42 -11.26 -3.33
C TYR A 6 0.70 -11.14 -2.31
N THR A 7 1.95 -11.24 -2.77
CA THR A 7 3.13 -11.14 -1.91
C THR A 7 3.50 -9.68 -1.74
N LEU A 8 3.75 -9.23 -0.51
CA LEU A 8 4.29 -7.90 -0.22
C LEU A 8 5.62 -8.07 0.51
N ARG A 9 6.73 -7.70 -0.13
CA ARG A 9 8.07 -7.88 0.44
C ARG A 9 8.38 -6.83 1.50
N CYS A 10 9.06 -7.25 2.56
CA CYS A 10 9.52 -6.34 3.61
C CYS A 10 10.78 -5.57 3.19
N GLY A 11 11.04 -4.45 3.86
CA GLY A 11 12.30 -3.70 3.72
C GLY A 11 12.44 -2.87 2.44
N GLN A 12 11.32 -2.46 1.83
CA GLN A 12 11.33 -1.67 0.58
C GLN A 12 11.27 -0.15 0.79
N GLY A 13 10.98 0.31 2.01
CA GLY A 13 11.04 1.74 2.41
C GLY A 13 9.78 2.56 2.15
N TYR A 14 8.72 1.99 1.57
CA TYR A 14 7.44 2.68 1.31
C TYR A 14 6.39 2.39 2.38
N PHE A 15 6.30 1.12 2.74
CA PHE A 15 5.45 0.57 3.79
C PHE A 15 6.24 -0.56 4.47
N GLU A 16 5.75 -1.00 5.62
CA GLU A 16 6.38 -2.02 6.44
C GLU A 16 5.51 -3.29 6.42
N THR A 17 6.10 -4.45 6.20
CA THR A 17 5.41 -5.74 6.30
C THR A 17 6.09 -6.66 7.29
N GLY A 18 5.28 -7.43 8.00
CA GLY A 18 5.81 -8.36 8.99
C GLY A 18 4.74 -9.18 9.69
N LEU A 19 5.17 -9.82 10.78
CA LEU A 19 4.37 -10.68 11.62
C LEU A 19 4.30 -10.13 13.04
N ASP A 20 3.21 -10.43 13.74
CA ASP A 20 3.12 -10.27 15.19
C ASP A 20 2.50 -11.53 15.84
N SER A 21 1.97 -11.42 17.07
CA SER A 21 1.30 -12.55 17.73
C SER A 21 -0.05 -12.92 17.10
N GLY A 22 -0.67 -12.01 16.36
CA GLY A 22 -1.99 -12.16 15.76
C GLY A 22 -2.00 -12.60 14.31
N GLY A 23 -0.90 -12.40 13.57
CA GLY A 23 -0.77 -12.86 12.19
C GLY A 23 0.14 -11.99 11.34
N GLN A 24 -0.28 -11.73 10.11
CA GLN A 24 0.44 -10.87 9.16
C GLN A 24 -0.02 -9.43 9.30
N VAL A 25 0.91 -8.48 9.10
CA VAL A 25 0.67 -7.05 9.29
C VAL A 25 1.27 -6.27 8.14
N LEU A 26 0.46 -5.40 7.55
CA LEU A 26 0.90 -4.31 6.67
C LEU A 26 0.77 -3.01 7.47
N LEU A 27 1.89 -2.28 7.59
CA LEU A 27 2.07 -1.10 8.42
C LEU A 27 2.52 0.11 7.59
N GLY A 28 2.04 1.26 8.01
CA GLY A 28 2.40 2.56 7.45
C GLY A 28 1.79 3.65 8.29
N ASN A 29 1.90 4.89 7.87
CA ASN A 29 1.41 6.02 8.63
C ASN A 29 0.74 7.04 7.72
N THR A 30 -0.26 7.70 8.29
CA THR A 30 -0.77 8.96 7.77
C THR A 30 -0.01 10.11 8.43
N VAL A 31 -0.55 11.32 8.28
CA VAL A 31 -0.02 12.53 8.92
C VAL A 31 -0.22 12.54 10.45
N ARG A 32 -1.10 11.71 11.02
CA ARG A 32 -1.38 11.72 12.47
C ARG A 32 -1.50 10.35 13.12
N GLU A 33 -1.52 9.30 12.31
CA GLU A 33 -1.82 7.96 12.80
C GLU A 33 -0.85 6.96 12.17
N ILE A 34 -0.50 5.95 12.95
CA ILE A 34 0.04 4.69 12.45
C ILE A 34 -1.15 3.80 12.15
N VAL A 35 -1.13 3.18 10.97
CA VAL A 35 -2.20 2.33 10.44
C VAL A 35 -1.66 0.92 10.30
N ALA A 36 -2.38 -0.04 10.88
CA ALA A 36 -2.04 -1.45 10.83
C ALA A 36 -3.19 -2.28 10.26
N HIS A 37 -3.00 -2.78 9.04
CA HIS A 37 -3.88 -3.76 8.43
C HIS A 37 -3.48 -5.15 8.89
N ARG A 38 -4.42 -5.86 9.50
CA ARG A 38 -4.20 -7.20 10.09
C ARG A 38 -4.74 -8.27 9.17
N PHE A 39 -4.00 -9.36 9.02
CA PHE A 39 -4.41 -10.51 8.23
C PHE A 39 -4.13 -11.82 8.98
N ASP A 40 -4.95 -12.84 8.73
CA ASP A 40 -4.62 -14.21 9.17
C ASP A 40 -3.44 -14.79 8.35
N MET A 41 -2.98 -15.98 8.70
CA MET A 41 -1.86 -16.63 8.00
C MET A 41 -2.23 -17.11 6.58
N GLU A 42 -3.52 -17.23 6.29
CA GLU A 42 -4.07 -17.52 4.96
C GLU A 42 -4.29 -16.24 4.12
N GLY A 43 -3.89 -15.09 4.63
CA GLY A 43 -3.94 -13.79 3.96
C GLY A 43 -5.30 -13.10 3.97
N ARG A 44 -6.28 -13.58 4.73
CA ARG A 44 -7.59 -12.89 4.84
C ARG A 44 -7.46 -11.66 5.72
N PHE A 45 -8.04 -10.56 5.27
CA PHE A 45 -8.10 -9.33 6.04
C PHE A 45 -8.99 -9.49 7.27
N LEU A 46 -8.44 -9.20 8.44
CA LEU A 46 -9.11 -9.29 9.74
C LEU A 46 -9.60 -7.93 10.23
N GLY A 47 -8.97 -6.85 9.80
CA GLY A 47 -9.39 -5.50 10.13
C GLY A 47 -8.24 -4.49 10.19
N LEU A 48 -8.61 -3.27 10.56
CA LEU A 48 -7.74 -2.11 10.61
C LEU A 48 -7.60 -1.62 12.05
N GLU A 49 -6.37 -1.44 12.52
CA GLU A 49 -6.06 -0.76 13.78
C GLU A 49 -5.41 0.59 13.47
N ARG A 50 -5.84 1.63 14.19
CA ARG A 50 -5.26 2.97 14.12
C ARG A 50 -4.69 3.35 15.47
N SER A 51 -3.47 3.88 15.48
CA SER A 51 -2.83 4.44 16.66
C SER A 51 -2.44 5.87 16.38
N ARG A 52 -3.03 6.80 17.12
CA ARG A 52 -2.65 8.20 17.06
C ARG A 52 -1.18 8.36 17.46
N MET A 53 -0.46 9.17 16.69
CA MET A 53 0.90 9.60 17.01
C MET A 53 0.84 10.85 17.89
N ASP A 54 1.76 10.97 18.84
CA ASP A 54 1.83 12.14 19.72
C ASP A 54 2.54 13.34 19.07
N VAL A 55 3.25 13.11 17.95
CA VAL A 55 3.87 14.18 17.16
C VAL A 55 2.81 14.97 16.38
N ASP A 56 2.82 16.30 16.55
CA ASP A 56 2.00 17.19 15.74
C ASP A 56 2.79 17.65 14.49
N PRO A 57 2.30 17.40 13.27
CA PRO A 57 2.97 17.86 12.06
C PRO A 57 3.03 19.39 12.00
N PRO A 58 4.21 20.00 11.75
CA PRO A 58 4.30 21.43 11.55
C PRO A 58 3.46 21.86 10.34
N ARG A 59 2.96 23.09 10.33
CA ARG A 59 2.20 23.66 9.20
C ARG A 59 2.98 24.74 8.49
N LEU A 60 2.74 24.91 7.20
CA LEU A 60 3.21 26.10 6.48
C LEU A 60 2.49 27.34 7.06
N PRO A 61 3.23 28.44 7.37
CA PRO A 61 2.63 29.63 7.98
C PRO A 61 1.43 30.16 7.20
N GLY A 62 0.31 30.38 7.91
CA GLY A 62 -0.92 30.91 7.32
C GLY A 62 -1.71 29.91 6.46
N THR A 63 -1.37 28.61 6.49
CA THR A 63 -2.06 27.58 5.71
C THR A 63 -2.50 26.40 6.58
N THR A 64 -3.30 25.51 6.01
CA THR A 64 -3.63 24.19 6.59
C THR A 64 -2.70 23.08 6.10
N ILE A 65 -1.71 23.39 5.26
CA ILE A 65 -0.81 22.42 4.64
C ILE A 65 0.28 22.03 5.63
N TYR A 66 0.48 20.73 5.79
CA TYR A 66 1.51 20.17 6.66
C TYR A 66 2.89 20.23 6.01
N ARG A 67 3.90 20.43 6.83
CA ARG A 67 5.31 20.32 6.48
C ARG A 67 5.82 18.97 6.95
N THR A 68 6.38 18.21 6.03
CA THR A 68 7.04 16.93 6.32
C THR A 68 8.54 17.13 6.20
N ASP A 69 9.12 17.86 7.15
CA ASP A 69 10.57 18.08 7.20
C ASP A 69 11.27 16.96 7.97
N GLY A 70 12.61 16.95 7.92
CA GLY A 70 13.41 15.88 8.51
C GLY A 70 13.27 15.73 10.02
N GLU A 71 12.83 16.77 10.75
CA GLU A 71 12.56 16.65 12.18
C GLU A 71 11.27 15.89 12.43
N TYR A 72 10.20 16.26 11.70
CA TYR A 72 8.94 15.54 11.74
C TYR A 72 9.10 14.07 11.33
N HIS A 73 9.84 13.78 10.25
CA HIS A 73 10.10 12.40 9.83
C HIS A 73 10.79 11.56 10.91
N ARG A 74 11.81 12.10 11.59
CA ARG A 74 12.47 11.39 12.71
C ARG A 74 11.54 11.11 13.88
N ALA A 75 10.63 12.04 14.18
CA ALA A 75 9.63 11.84 15.23
C ALA A 75 8.62 10.75 14.85
N VAL A 76 8.13 10.74 13.60
CA VAL A 76 7.28 9.66 13.08
C VAL A 76 8.00 8.31 13.09
N GLU A 77 9.28 8.25 12.71
CA GLU A 77 10.09 7.04 12.78
C GLU A 77 10.20 6.50 14.22
N ALA A 78 10.35 7.38 15.21
CA ALA A 78 10.40 6.99 16.62
C ALA A 78 9.05 6.45 17.12
N GLU A 79 7.94 7.10 16.78
CA GLU A 79 6.58 6.63 17.09
C GLU A 79 6.30 5.26 16.42
N MET A 80 6.70 5.10 15.16
CA MET A 80 6.59 3.84 14.42
C MET A 80 7.42 2.73 15.08
N ALA A 81 8.64 3.03 15.51
CA ALA A 81 9.48 2.06 16.22
C ALA A 81 8.85 1.62 17.55
N ALA A 82 8.33 2.57 18.34
CA ALA A 82 7.64 2.27 19.60
C ALA A 82 6.36 1.44 19.37
N TYR A 83 5.59 1.76 18.33
CA TYR A 83 4.42 0.98 17.94
C TYR A 83 4.80 -0.46 17.55
N LYS A 84 5.83 -0.63 16.72
CA LYS A 84 6.36 -1.94 16.32
C LYS A 84 6.79 -2.78 17.52
N GLU A 85 7.51 -2.19 18.49
CA GLU A 85 7.88 -2.85 19.74
C GLU A 85 6.65 -3.29 20.54
N ARG A 86 5.67 -2.39 20.71
CA ARG A 86 4.44 -2.64 21.47
C ARG A 86 3.64 -3.83 20.93
N ILE A 87 3.57 -3.97 19.60
CA ILE A 87 2.81 -5.08 18.98
C ILE A 87 3.67 -6.34 18.80
N GLY A 88 4.97 -6.31 19.13
CA GLY A 88 5.87 -7.44 18.89
C GLY A 88 6.13 -7.70 17.40
N PHE A 89 6.18 -6.63 16.61
CA PHE A 89 6.37 -6.70 15.16
C PHE A 89 7.73 -7.31 14.80
N ARG A 90 7.71 -8.21 13.83
CA ARG A 90 8.89 -8.86 13.25
C ARG A 90 8.84 -8.67 11.73
N PRO A 91 9.79 -7.94 11.13
CA PRO A 91 9.82 -7.76 9.68
C PRO A 91 9.81 -9.11 8.95
N ALA A 92 8.94 -9.25 7.96
CA ALA A 92 8.80 -10.46 7.15
C ALA A 92 7.96 -10.16 5.90
N ASP A 93 8.23 -10.88 4.82
CA ASP A 93 7.33 -10.88 3.67
C ASP A 93 5.97 -11.45 4.08
N ILE A 94 4.90 -10.85 3.58
CA ILE A 94 3.52 -11.31 3.84
C ILE A 94 2.85 -11.72 2.53
N ARG A 95 1.83 -12.57 2.63
CA ARG A 95 0.98 -13.02 1.53
C ARG A 95 -0.47 -12.77 1.90
N VAL A 96 -1.11 -11.85 1.20
CA VAL A 96 -2.47 -11.41 1.48
C VAL A 96 -3.39 -11.76 0.32
N ARG A 97 -4.67 -11.99 0.60
CA ARG A 97 -5.71 -11.99 -0.44
C ARG A 97 -6.00 -10.55 -0.82
N ALA A 98 -6.70 -10.35 -1.94
CA ALA A 98 -7.24 -9.04 -2.25
C ALA A 98 -8.12 -8.56 -1.09
N PHE A 99 -7.92 -7.31 -0.68
CA PHE A 99 -8.65 -6.67 0.41
C PHE A 99 -8.93 -5.21 0.04
N GLU A 100 -9.87 -4.62 0.76
CA GLU A 100 -10.23 -3.22 0.66
C GLU A 100 -10.49 -2.69 2.07
N SER A 101 -10.01 -1.47 2.33
CA SER A 101 -10.20 -0.73 3.56
C SER A 101 -10.28 0.76 3.22
N GLU A 102 -10.60 1.59 4.20
CA GLU A 102 -10.63 3.05 4.03
C GLU A 102 -9.27 3.66 3.66
N GLU A 103 -8.16 2.96 3.92
CA GLU A 103 -6.80 3.49 3.75
C GLU A 103 -6.01 2.83 2.61
N ALA A 104 -6.37 1.58 2.28
CA ALA A 104 -5.64 0.79 1.30
C ALA A 104 -6.47 -0.34 0.69
N CYS A 105 -6.14 -0.72 -0.55
CA CYS A 105 -6.69 -1.88 -1.21
C CYS A 105 -5.67 -2.56 -2.14
N ILE A 106 -5.96 -3.80 -2.54
CA ILE A 106 -5.23 -4.49 -3.60
C ILE A 106 -6.08 -4.51 -4.86
N ALA A 107 -5.56 -3.92 -5.94
CA ALA A 107 -6.16 -3.96 -7.27
C ALA A 107 -5.35 -4.84 -8.22
N GLU A 108 -6.02 -5.54 -9.14
CA GLU A 108 -5.34 -6.37 -10.13
C GLU A 108 -4.73 -5.54 -11.27
N LEU A 109 -5.23 -4.34 -11.49
CA LEU A 109 -4.82 -3.42 -12.54
C LEU A 109 -4.62 -2.00 -11.97
N PRO A 110 -3.71 -1.21 -12.54
CA PRO A 110 -3.69 0.24 -12.35
C PRO A 110 -5.00 0.89 -12.77
N GLY A 111 -5.40 1.98 -12.09
CA GLY A 111 -6.67 2.66 -12.36
C GLY A 111 -6.79 3.22 -13.79
N GLU A 112 -5.68 3.57 -14.44
CA GLU A 112 -5.67 3.96 -15.86
C GLU A 112 -6.09 2.80 -16.79
N TYR A 113 -5.69 1.57 -16.47
CA TYR A 113 -6.03 0.39 -17.26
C TYR A 113 -7.50 0.01 -17.04
N GLU A 114 -7.99 0.13 -15.81
CA GLU A 114 -9.41 -0.07 -15.50
C GLU A 114 -10.28 0.94 -16.25
N ARG A 115 -9.93 2.23 -16.21
CA ARG A 115 -10.64 3.29 -16.94
C ARG A 115 -10.68 3.02 -18.44
N TYR A 116 -9.56 2.59 -19.04
CA TYR A 116 -9.53 2.22 -20.45
C TYR A 116 -10.48 1.05 -20.75
N LEU A 117 -10.52 0.01 -19.90
CA LEU A 117 -11.42 -1.12 -20.11
C LEU A 117 -12.90 -0.75 -19.96
N GLU A 118 -13.22 0.20 -19.10
CA GLU A 118 -14.57 0.71 -18.90
C GLU A 118 -15.04 1.64 -20.02
N SER A 119 -14.13 2.42 -20.62
CA SER A 119 -14.44 3.43 -21.64
C SER A 119 -13.36 3.49 -22.73
N PRO A 120 -13.21 2.41 -23.53
CA PRO A 120 -12.14 2.31 -24.53
C PRO A 120 -12.29 3.32 -25.68
N ASP A 121 -13.52 3.79 -25.95
CA ASP A 121 -13.83 4.77 -26.99
C ASP A 121 -13.34 6.19 -26.64
N GLU A 122 -12.92 6.44 -25.40
CA GLU A 122 -12.36 7.72 -24.95
C GLU A 122 -10.86 7.87 -25.24
N VAL A 123 -10.20 6.80 -25.70
CA VAL A 123 -8.77 6.76 -26.02
C VAL A 123 -8.59 6.72 -27.53
N ASP A 124 -7.53 7.36 -28.03
CA ASP A 124 -7.20 7.32 -29.45
C ASP A 124 -7.00 5.87 -29.91
N PRO A 125 -7.51 5.46 -31.10
CA PRO A 125 -7.40 4.08 -31.55
C PRO A 125 -5.96 3.53 -31.60
N GLY A 126 -4.96 4.37 -31.88
CA GLY A 126 -3.55 3.95 -31.88
C GLY A 126 -3.02 3.64 -30.47
N GLU A 127 -3.44 4.42 -29.48
CA GLU A 127 -3.10 4.23 -28.06
C GLU A 127 -3.85 3.03 -27.46
N GLY A 128 -5.07 2.76 -27.92
CA GLY A 128 -5.88 1.64 -27.44
C GLY A 128 -5.23 0.27 -27.65
N GLU A 129 -4.64 0.00 -28.83
CA GLU A 129 -3.95 -1.27 -29.06
C GLU A 129 -2.73 -1.47 -28.15
N GLU A 130 -2.00 -0.40 -27.87
CA GLU A 130 -0.85 -0.42 -26.96
C GLU A 130 -1.29 -0.71 -25.53
N LEU A 131 -2.37 -0.07 -25.07
CA LEU A 131 -2.96 -0.33 -23.75
C LEU A 131 -3.45 -1.77 -23.61
N VAL A 132 -4.13 -2.33 -24.61
CA VAL A 132 -4.55 -3.75 -24.58
C VAL A 132 -3.34 -4.68 -24.43
N ARG A 133 -2.25 -4.42 -25.17
CA ARG A 133 -1.01 -5.20 -25.06
C ARG A 133 -0.37 -5.04 -23.68
N ALA A 134 -0.33 -3.83 -23.13
CA ALA A 134 0.21 -3.55 -21.81
C ALA A 134 -0.60 -4.25 -20.69
N ILE A 135 -1.93 -4.20 -20.75
CA ILE A 135 -2.83 -4.88 -19.81
C ILE A 135 -2.62 -6.40 -19.85
N ALA A 136 -2.51 -6.97 -21.06
CA ALA A 136 -2.27 -8.39 -21.22
C ALA A 136 -0.92 -8.80 -20.63
N ALA A 137 0.14 -8.03 -20.87
CA ALA A 137 1.46 -8.26 -20.29
C ALA A 137 1.44 -8.15 -18.76
N TRP A 138 0.84 -7.09 -18.22
CA TRP A 138 0.67 -6.88 -16.78
C TRP A 138 0.04 -8.09 -16.07
N ARG A 139 -1.07 -8.59 -16.63
CA ARG A 139 -1.76 -9.77 -16.11
C ARG A 139 -0.92 -11.05 -16.25
N ALA A 140 -0.29 -11.25 -17.40
CA ALA A 140 0.54 -12.43 -17.65
C ALA A 140 1.74 -12.50 -16.70
N GLU A 141 2.30 -11.35 -16.35
CA GLU A 141 3.39 -11.24 -15.38
C GLU A 141 2.92 -11.31 -13.92
N GLY A 142 1.62 -11.36 -13.68
CA GLY A 142 1.06 -11.38 -12.32
C GLY A 142 1.38 -10.11 -11.53
N ARG A 143 1.48 -8.96 -12.18
CA ARG A 143 1.61 -7.69 -11.46
C ARG A 143 0.29 -7.32 -10.80
N PHE A 144 0.35 -6.44 -9.80
CA PHE A 144 -0.81 -5.92 -9.10
C PHE A 144 -0.49 -4.54 -8.50
N VAL A 145 -1.51 -3.86 -7.97
CA VAL A 145 -1.37 -2.55 -7.33
C VAL A 145 -1.76 -2.67 -5.87
N LEU A 146 -0.94 -2.09 -4.99
CA LEU A 146 -1.36 -1.70 -3.65
C LEU A 146 -1.67 -0.21 -3.70
N ASP A 147 -2.93 0.16 -3.65
CA ASP A 147 -3.31 1.55 -3.42
C ASP A 147 -3.17 1.81 -1.93
N TRP A 148 -2.26 2.70 -1.55
CA TRP A 148 -2.12 3.23 -0.21
C TRP A 148 -1.72 4.69 -0.31
N CYS A 149 -2.71 5.59 -0.33
CA CYS A 149 -2.57 7.03 -0.58
C CYS A 149 -2.01 7.38 -1.97
N VAL A 150 -1.18 6.50 -2.54
CA VAL A 150 -0.64 6.48 -3.90
C VAL A 150 -0.66 5.04 -4.40
N ASP A 151 -0.62 4.88 -5.72
CA ASP A 151 -0.55 3.56 -6.35
C ASP A 151 0.86 3.00 -6.29
N TYR A 152 1.08 1.90 -5.58
CA TYR A 152 2.32 1.13 -5.66
C TYR A 152 2.15 0.00 -6.67
N TRP A 153 2.95 0.04 -7.75
CA TRP A 153 2.93 -0.97 -8.80
C TRP A 153 3.88 -2.11 -8.44
N ILE A 154 3.34 -3.31 -8.22
CA ILE A 154 4.06 -4.40 -7.57
C ILE A 154 4.16 -5.61 -8.50
N SER A 155 5.35 -6.22 -8.55
CA SER A 155 5.62 -7.46 -9.28
C SER A 155 4.93 -8.67 -8.64
N ALA A 156 4.89 -9.82 -9.33
CA ALA A 156 4.30 -11.04 -8.77
C ALA A 156 5.00 -11.56 -7.49
N ASP A 157 6.30 -11.29 -7.35
CA ASP A 157 7.09 -11.66 -6.16
C ASP A 157 7.05 -10.61 -5.05
N GLY A 158 6.38 -9.48 -5.26
CA GLY A 158 6.10 -8.48 -4.23
C GLY A 158 7.07 -7.31 -4.16
N GLU A 159 7.88 -7.09 -5.19
CA GLU A 159 8.77 -5.93 -5.34
C GLU A 159 8.01 -4.73 -5.91
N VAL A 160 8.19 -3.56 -5.30
CA VAL A 160 7.66 -2.28 -5.80
C VAL A 160 8.49 -1.84 -7.00
N LEU A 161 7.88 -1.85 -8.18
CA LEU A 161 8.49 -1.47 -9.45
C LEU A 161 8.47 0.05 -9.66
N ALA A 162 7.37 0.68 -9.26
CA ALA A 162 7.14 2.12 -9.36
C ALA A 162 6.02 2.53 -8.38
N HIS A 163 5.85 3.84 -8.19
CA HIS A 163 4.69 4.40 -7.53
C HIS A 163 4.19 5.65 -8.25
N GLY A 164 2.87 5.89 -8.17
CA GLY A 164 2.19 7.07 -8.72
C GLY A 164 2.36 8.34 -7.89
#